data_AF-A0A494J256-F1
#
_entry.id   AF-A0A494J256-F1
#
_cell.length_a   1.000
_cell.length_b   1.000
_cell.length_c   1.000
_cell.angle_alpha   90.00
_cell.angle_beta   90.00
_cell.angle_gamma   90.00
#
_symmetry.space_group_name_H-M   'P 1'
#
loop_
_entity.id
_entity.type
_entity.pdbx_description
1 polymer ?
#
loop_
_entity_poly.entity_id
_entity_poly.type
_entity_poly.pdbx_seq_one_letter_code
_entity_poly.pdbx_strand_id
1 'polypeptide(L)'
;MEGKAKEALSKFQANKSDLDIMINNNKMLLNSLTIEWLDTVKLKVYAVPVKNGWFSCVRNGEKELTHGLYTDRQSATEAAIKKAVEIYNARFS
;
A
#
# COMPACT_ATOMS: atom_id res chain seq x y z
N MET A 1 -3.38 -8.07 -5.55
CA MET A 1 -1.91 -7.98 -5.38
C MET A 1 -1.28 -9.17 -6.08
N GLU A 2 -0.15 -8.98 -6.75
CA GLU A 2 0.49 -9.98 -7.64
C GLU A 2 2.02 -9.95 -7.49
N GLY A 3 2.71 -10.99 -7.98
CA GLY A 3 4.17 -11.07 -8.02
C GLY A 3 4.85 -11.29 -6.67
N LYS A 4 6.12 -10.88 -6.57
CA LYS A 4 6.97 -11.06 -5.37
C LYS A 4 6.44 -10.37 -4.12
N ALA A 5 5.70 -9.27 -4.29
CA ALA A 5 5.00 -8.61 -3.21
C ALA A 5 3.92 -9.51 -2.58
N LYS A 6 3.17 -10.29 -3.39
CA LYS A 6 2.17 -11.23 -2.88
C LYS A 6 2.84 -12.34 -2.05
N GLU A 7 3.93 -12.92 -2.56
CA GLU A 7 4.70 -13.95 -1.84
C GLU A 7 5.24 -13.42 -0.50
N ALA A 8 5.81 -12.21 -0.49
CA ALA A 8 6.37 -11.59 0.70
C ALA A 8 5.30 -11.24 1.73
N LEU A 9 4.16 -10.69 1.28
CA LEU A 9 3.03 -10.39 2.16
C LEU A 9 2.44 -11.66 2.77
N SER A 10 2.27 -12.74 1.99
CA SER A 10 1.78 -14.01 2.52
C SER A 10 2.72 -14.62 3.56
N LYS A 11 4.05 -14.48 3.41
CA LYS A 11 5.00 -14.88 4.46
C LYS A 11 4.89 -14.01 5.71
N PHE A 12 4.69 -12.71 5.54
CA PHE A 12 4.47 -11.78 6.65
C PHE A 12 3.17 -12.09 7.41
N GLN A 13 2.12 -12.47 6.69
CA GLN A 13 0.83 -12.94 7.24
C GLN A 13 0.99 -14.23 8.03
N ALA A 14 1.66 -15.24 7.47
CA ALA A 14 1.86 -16.53 8.12
C ALA A 14 2.61 -16.43 9.46
N ASN A 15 3.43 -15.39 9.64
CA ASN A 15 4.12 -15.11 10.91
C ASN A 15 3.24 -14.43 11.96
N LYS A 16 1.98 -14.10 11.64
CA LYS A 16 1.00 -13.47 12.53
C LYS A 16 -0.20 -14.41 12.71
N SER A 17 -0.08 -15.33 13.65
CA SER A 17 -0.98 -16.47 13.88
C SER A 17 -2.48 -16.13 13.99
N ASP A 18 -2.84 -14.91 14.37
CA ASP A 18 -4.22 -14.56 14.77
C ASP A 18 -4.98 -13.75 13.69
N LEU A 19 -4.31 -13.36 12.60
CA LEU A 19 -4.79 -12.32 11.68
C LEU A 19 -5.48 -12.88 10.41
N ASP A 20 -5.22 -14.13 10.05
CA ASP A 20 -5.66 -14.75 8.78
C ASP A 20 -7.17 -14.97 8.67
N ILE A 21 -7.89 -15.14 9.78
CA ILE A 21 -9.35 -15.39 9.77
C ILE A 21 -10.15 -14.10 9.55
N MET A 22 -9.63 -12.94 9.99
CA MET A 22 -10.35 -11.66 9.92
C MET A 22 -10.02 -10.84 8.66
N ILE A 23 -8.80 -10.93 8.13
CA ILE A 23 -8.35 -10.09 7.01
C ILE A 23 -8.98 -10.47 5.67
N ASN A 24 -9.16 -11.77 5.40
CA ASN A 24 -9.57 -12.24 4.07
C ASN A 24 -10.96 -11.74 3.64
N ASN A 25 -11.80 -11.30 4.57
CA ASN A 25 -13.14 -10.78 4.28
C ASN A 25 -13.25 -9.24 4.41
N ASN A 26 -12.18 -8.53 4.79
CA ASN A 26 -12.24 -7.10 5.04
C ASN A 26 -11.14 -6.33 4.28
N LYS A 27 -11.54 -5.65 3.20
CA LYS A 27 -10.65 -4.85 2.35
C LYS A 27 -9.87 -3.77 3.13
N MET A 28 -10.47 -3.18 4.18
CA MET A 28 -9.77 -2.20 5.00
C MET A 28 -8.67 -2.85 5.85
N LEU A 29 -8.92 -4.03 6.42
CA LEU A 29 -7.90 -4.76 7.18
C LEU A 29 -6.75 -5.22 6.28
N LEU A 30 -7.05 -5.65 5.05
CA LEU A 30 -6.03 -6.01 4.07
C LEU A 30 -5.14 -4.81 3.69
N ASN A 31 -5.75 -3.63 3.50
CA ASN A 31 -5.00 -2.40 3.24
C ASN A 31 -4.10 -2.03 4.43
N SER A 32 -4.62 -2.09 5.66
CA SER A 32 -3.83 -1.81 6.87
C SER A 32 -2.64 -2.75 7.02
N LEU A 33 -2.86 -4.06 6.83
CA LEU A 33 -1.79 -5.05 6.88
C LEU A 33 -0.75 -4.82 5.78
N THR A 34 -1.21 -4.47 4.57
CA THR A 34 -0.31 -4.18 3.46
C THR A 34 0.56 -2.97 3.76
N ILE A 35 -0.01 -1.91 4.33
CA ILE A 35 0.74 -0.72 4.77
C ILE A 35 1.78 -1.10 5.82
N GLU A 36 1.40 -1.93 6.80
CA GLU A 36 2.32 -2.38 7.84
C GLU A 36 3.50 -3.17 7.27
N TRP A 37 3.22 -4.11 6.35
CA TRP A 37 4.26 -4.85 5.65
C TRP A 37 5.18 -3.92 4.85
N LEU A 38 4.61 -2.95 4.12
CA LEU A 38 5.36 -1.97 3.33
C LEU A 38 6.32 -1.13 4.20
N ASP A 39 5.91 -0.81 5.43
CA ASP A 39 6.78 -0.13 6.41
C ASP A 39 7.98 -1.01 6.81
N THR A 40 7.79 -2.33 6.95
CA THR A 40 8.91 -3.27 7.28
C THR A 40 9.99 -3.31 6.19
N VAL A 41 9.59 -3.13 4.93
CA VAL A 41 10.51 -3.11 3.77
C VAL A 41 10.96 -1.68 3.41
N LYS A 42 10.72 -0.71 4.30
CA LYS A 42 11.07 0.71 4.16
C LYS A 42 10.53 1.33 2.86
N LEU A 43 9.37 0.87 2.39
CA LEU A 43 8.76 1.34 1.15
C LEU A 43 7.51 2.14 1.48
N LYS A 44 7.71 3.45 1.57
CA LYS A 44 6.76 4.40 2.13
C LYS A 44 6.07 5.20 1.03
N VAL A 45 4.84 4.81 0.70
CA VAL A 45 3.97 5.52 -0.27
C VAL A 45 2.67 5.87 0.43
N TYR A 46 2.27 7.14 0.36
CA TYR A 46 1.19 7.68 1.18
C TYR A 46 0.17 8.44 0.35
N ALA A 47 -1.08 8.37 0.78
CA ALA A 47 -2.12 9.30 0.34
C ALA A 47 -2.00 10.61 1.12
N VAL A 48 -1.81 11.72 0.43
CA VAL A 48 -1.74 13.08 1.02
C VAL A 48 -2.91 13.93 0.53
N PRO A 49 -3.55 14.73 1.40
CA PRO A 49 -4.54 15.70 0.97
C PRO A 49 -3.86 16.81 0.15
N VAL A 50 -4.54 17.31 -0.87
CA VAL A 50 -4.02 18.36 -1.77
C VAL A 50 -4.84 19.65 -1.59
N LYS A 51 -5.91 19.84 -2.37
CA LYS A 51 -6.80 21.00 -2.30
C LYS A 51 -8.22 20.58 -2.67
N ASN A 52 -9.23 21.26 -2.13
CA ASN A 52 -10.65 21.03 -2.45
C ASN A 52 -11.15 19.58 -2.24
N GLY A 53 -10.67 18.89 -1.21
CA GLY A 53 -11.04 17.50 -0.92
C GLY A 53 -10.37 16.45 -1.82
N TRP A 54 -9.42 16.87 -2.67
CA TRP A 54 -8.62 15.94 -3.45
C TRP A 54 -7.45 15.37 -2.65
N PHE A 55 -7.04 14.17 -3.03
CA PHE A 55 -5.93 13.41 -2.49
C PHE A 55 -4.96 13.03 -3.60
N SER A 56 -3.68 12.90 -3.28
CA SER A 56 -2.68 12.39 -4.20
C SER A 56 -1.84 11.32 -3.53
N CYS A 57 -1.19 10.50 -4.34
CA CYS A 57 -0.27 9.47 -3.90
C CYS A 57 1.17 9.95 -4.08
N VAL A 58 1.93 9.97 -2.99
CA VAL A 58 3.32 10.46 -2.94
C VAL A 58 4.20 9.41 -2.28
N ARG A 59 5.39 9.20 -2.85
CA ARG A 59 6.42 8.38 -2.23
C ARG A 59 7.29 9.23 -1.31
N ASN A 60 7.62 8.71 -0.15
CA ASN A 60 8.50 9.38 0.81
C ASN A 60 9.83 9.76 0.15
N GLY A 61 10.17 11.06 0.20
CA GLY A 61 11.37 11.63 -0.42
C GLY A 61 11.16 12.17 -1.84
N GLU A 62 10.03 11.89 -2.49
CA GLU A 62 9.66 12.52 -3.76
C GLU A 62 8.85 13.81 -3.49
N LYS A 63 9.20 14.90 -4.18
CA LYS A 63 8.54 16.21 -4.02
C LYS A 63 7.32 16.41 -4.92
N GLU A 64 7.07 15.49 -5.84
CA GLU A 64 6.03 15.62 -6.85
C GLU A 64 4.79 14.78 -6.51
N LEU A 65 3.62 15.24 -6.96
CA LEU A 65 2.36 14.50 -6.96
C LEU A 65 2.49 13.38 -8.00
N THR A 66 3.26 12.35 -7.65
CA THR A 66 3.83 11.44 -8.66
C THR A 66 2.83 10.45 -9.25
N HIS A 67 1.66 10.27 -8.62
CA HIS A 67 0.78 9.13 -8.94
C HIS A 67 -0.71 9.46 -9.01
N GLY A 68 -1.04 10.65 -9.53
CA GLY A 68 -2.43 11.01 -9.85
C GLY A 68 -3.18 11.75 -8.73
N LEU A 69 -4.40 12.17 -9.06
CA LEU A 69 -5.31 12.90 -8.20
C LEU A 69 -6.61 12.11 -8.03
N TYR A 70 -7.09 12.03 -6.80
CA TYR A 70 -8.24 11.24 -6.38
C TYR A 70 -9.21 12.13 -5.60
N THR A 71 -10.51 11.92 -5.76
CA THR A 71 -11.56 12.68 -5.08
C THR A 71 -11.91 12.13 -3.69
N ASP A 72 -11.42 10.93 -3.36
CA ASP A 72 -11.62 10.29 -2.07
C ASP A 72 -10.32 9.68 -1.54
N ARG A 73 -10.22 9.63 -0.21
CA ARG A 73 -9.01 9.14 0.49
C ARG A 73 -8.79 7.65 0.28
N GLN A 74 -9.85 6.86 0.13
CA GLN A 74 -9.75 5.42 -0.01
C GLN A 74 -9.07 5.06 -1.32
N SER A 75 -9.54 5.64 -2.43
CA SER A 75 -8.96 5.44 -3.77
C SER A 75 -7.50 5.88 -3.83
N ALA A 76 -7.15 7.00 -3.19
CA ALA A 76 -5.76 7.44 -3.08
C ALA A 76 -4.89 6.45 -2.28
N THR A 77 -5.45 5.85 -1.24
CA THR A 77 -4.77 4.84 -0.41
C THR A 77 -4.56 3.54 -1.20
N GLU A 78 -5.56 3.09 -1.94
CA GLU A 78 -5.46 1.90 -2.81
C GLU A 78 -4.42 2.11 -3.92
N ALA A 79 -4.36 3.31 -4.50
CA ALA A 79 -3.34 3.67 -5.47
C ALA A 79 -1.93 3.72 -4.86
N ALA A 80 -1.79 4.26 -3.64
CA ALA A 80 -0.52 4.26 -2.91
C ALA A 80 0.00 2.84 -2.66
N ILE A 81 -0.88 1.95 -2.22
CA ILE A 81 -0.56 0.53 -2.02
C ILE A 81 -0.15 -0.11 -3.35
N LYS A 82 -0.92 0.11 -4.43
CA LYS A 82 -0.60 -0.46 -5.75
C LYS A 82 0.77 -0.01 -6.23
N LYS A 83 1.07 1.29 -6.12
CA LYS A 83 2.37 1.82 -6.53
C LYS A 83 3.50 1.25 -5.69
N ALA A 84 3.28 1.13 -4.39
CA ALA A 84 4.25 0.54 -3.47
C ALA A 84 4.59 -0.91 -3.86
N VAL A 85 3.57 -1.70 -4.21
CA VAL A 85 3.71 -3.07 -4.72
C VAL A 85 4.47 -3.11 -6.04
N GLU A 86 4.17 -2.21 -6.98
CA GLU A 86 4.88 -2.12 -8.28
C GLU A 86 6.38 -1.84 -8.07
N ILE A 87 6.72 -0.89 -7.20
CA ILE A 87 8.12 -0.57 -6.87
C ILE A 87 8.81 -1.77 -6.22
N TYR A 88 8.12 -2.47 -5.31
CA TYR A 88 8.67 -3.68 -4.70
C TYR A 88 8.95 -4.76 -5.76
N ASN A 89 7.96 -5.09 -6.58
CA ASN A 89 8.11 -6.08 -7.63
C ASN A 89 9.24 -5.74 -8.59
N ALA A 90 9.39 -4.48 -9.00
CA ALA A 90 10.49 -4.04 -9.86
C ALA A 90 11.89 -4.20 -9.21
N ARG A 91 11.99 -4.10 -7.89
CA ARG A 91 13.26 -4.28 -7.16
C ARG A 91 13.67 -5.74 -6.99
N PHE A 92 12.71 -6.66 -7.01
CA PHE A 92 12.91 -8.07 -6.68
C PHE A 92 12.48 -9.02 -7.82
N SER A 93 12.27 -8.48 -9.03
CA SER A 93 11.97 -9.23 -10.26
C SER A 93 13.19 -9.93 -10.82
#